data_AF-A0A9Q7K1W2-F1
#
_entry.id   AF-A0A9Q7K1W2-F1
#
_cell.length_a   1.000
_cell.length_b   1.000
_cell.length_c   1.000
_cell.angle_alpha   90.00
_cell.angle_beta   90.00
_cell.angle_gamma   90.00
#
_symmetry.space_group_name_H-M   'P 1'
#
loop_
_entity.id
_entity.type
_entity.pdbx_description
1 polymer ?
#
loop_
_entity_poly.entity_id
_entity_poly.type
_entity_poly.pdbx_seq_one_letter_code
_entity_poly.pdbx_strand_id
1 'polypeptide(L)'
;MIENLICIKEKDLLQWAYGESNILVSMPFFDYAMVDPTRQLVFALSEPKPLPTVLTIFNAQGEKLFWSAPPEGVFFYYLTFNLSKEVVVVCSYAEKQNGWHDWFYSWDMKRNALSQLGPAY
;
A
#
# COMPACT_ATOMS: atom_id res chain seq x y z
N MET A 1 -12.60 10.94 -9.69
CA MET A 1 -11.53 9.94 -9.59
C MET A 1 -10.53 10.46 -8.57
N ILE A 2 -9.73 9.60 -7.92
CA ILE A 2 -8.58 10.08 -7.14
C ILE A 2 -7.54 10.63 -8.11
N GLU A 3 -7.19 11.90 -7.93
CA GLU A 3 -6.28 12.63 -8.80
C GLU A 3 -5.25 13.38 -7.96
N ASN A 4 -4.10 13.70 -8.57
CA ASN A 4 -3.07 14.54 -7.97
C ASN A 4 -2.65 14.09 -6.56
N LEU A 5 -2.32 12.81 -6.39
CA LEU A 5 -1.72 12.33 -5.14
C LEU A 5 -0.39 13.05 -4.90
N ILE A 6 -0.31 13.77 -3.80
CA ILE A 6 0.84 14.51 -3.32
C ILE A 6 1.26 13.91 -1.99
N CYS A 7 2.54 13.55 -1.91
CA CYS A 7 3.17 12.99 -0.73
C CYS A 7 4.08 14.04 -0.09
N ILE A 8 3.73 14.52 1.12
CA ILE A 8 4.50 15.54 1.83
C ILE A 8 5.23 14.86 2.99
N LYS A 9 6.39 14.26 2.68
CA LYS A 9 7.15 13.42 3.62
C LYS A 9 7.58 14.18 4.87
N GLU A 10 7.98 15.44 4.74
CA GLU A 10 8.51 16.25 5.85
C GLU A 10 7.44 16.55 6.92
N LYS A 11 6.16 16.38 6.56
CA LYS A 11 5.02 16.64 7.44
C LYS A 11 4.21 15.39 7.74
N ASP A 12 4.61 14.23 7.23
CA ASP A 12 3.83 13.00 7.36
C ASP A 12 2.38 13.19 6.86
N LEU A 13 2.22 13.83 5.68
CA LEU A 13 0.90 14.09 5.08
C LEU A 13 0.77 13.47 3.69
N LEU A 14 -0.42 12.95 3.43
CA LEU A 14 -0.90 12.56 2.11
C LEU A 14 -2.04 13.49 1.70
N GLN A 15 -2.00 13.96 0.47
CA GLN A 15 -3.04 14.81 -0.09
C GLN A 15 -3.45 14.30 -1.47
N TRP A 16 -4.74 14.35 -1.78
CA TRP A 16 -5.24 14.08 -3.13
C TRP A 16 -6.55 14.82 -3.39
N ALA A 17 -6.88 14.97 -4.68
CA ALA A 17 -8.18 15.48 -5.10
C ALA A 17 -9.17 14.32 -5.31
N TYR A 18 -10.42 14.53 -4.89
CA TYR A 18 -11.53 13.65 -5.21
C TYR A 18 -12.81 14.46 -5.46
N GLY A 19 -13.20 14.57 -6.72
CA GLY A 19 -14.28 15.48 -7.13
C GLY A 19 -13.87 16.93 -6.86
N GLU A 20 -14.73 17.67 -6.17
CA GLU A 20 -14.45 19.06 -5.76
C GLU A 20 -13.69 19.17 -4.43
N SER A 21 -13.41 18.03 -3.78
CA SER A 21 -12.78 17.98 -2.46
C SER A 21 -11.27 17.78 -2.57
N ASN A 22 -10.52 18.47 -1.70
CA ASN A 22 -9.13 18.18 -1.42
C ASN A 22 -9.05 17.41 -0.11
N ILE A 23 -8.62 16.16 -0.19
CA ILE A 23 -8.47 15.27 0.94
C ILE A 23 -7.06 15.41 1.48
N LEU A 24 -6.93 15.57 2.79
CA LEU A 24 -5.67 15.65 3.50
C LEU A 24 -5.69 14.67 4.67
N VAL A 25 -4.73 13.76 4.70
CA VAL A 25 -4.59 12.72 5.73
C VAL A 25 -3.22 12.84 6.37
N SER A 26 -3.17 12.78 7.70
CA SER A 26 -1.92 12.63 8.44
C SER A 26 -1.59 11.15 8.62
N MET A 27 -0.36 10.79 8.29
CA MET A 27 0.18 9.44 8.36
C MET A 27 1.60 9.50 8.92
N PRO A 28 1.77 9.39 10.26
CA PRO A 28 3.07 9.45 10.90
C PRO A 28 4.08 8.46 10.31
N PHE A 29 5.33 8.87 10.21
CA PHE A 29 6.43 8.08 9.64
C PHE A 29 6.13 7.59 8.22
N PHE A 30 5.54 8.44 7.40
CA PHE A 30 5.17 8.09 6.04
C PHE A 30 6.40 7.83 5.16
N ASP A 31 6.35 6.80 4.32
CA ASP A 31 7.41 6.50 3.36
C ASP A 31 6.92 6.58 1.90
N TYR A 32 5.93 5.80 1.52
CA TYR A 32 5.52 5.71 0.12
C TYR A 32 4.03 5.49 -0.04
N ALA A 33 3.42 6.06 -1.08
CA ALA A 33 2.02 5.83 -1.39
C ALA A 33 1.78 5.72 -2.90
N MET A 34 0.75 4.97 -3.27
CA MET A 34 0.26 4.82 -4.63
C MET A 34 -1.27 4.83 -4.67
N VAL A 35 -1.81 5.43 -5.73
CA VAL A 35 -3.23 5.35 -6.05
C VAL A 35 -3.51 4.04 -6.77
N ASP A 36 -4.53 3.32 -6.33
CA ASP A 36 -5.18 2.27 -7.10
C ASP A 36 -6.30 2.87 -7.95
N PRO A 37 -6.08 3.07 -9.27
CA PRO A 37 -7.07 3.69 -10.14
C PRO A 37 -8.27 2.78 -10.41
N THR A 38 -8.10 1.45 -10.32
CA THR A 38 -9.18 0.49 -10.58
C THR A 38 -10.18 0.47 -9.42
N ARG A 39 -9.66 0.50 -8.19
CA ARG A 39 -10.47 0.40 -6.96
C ARG A 39 -10.76 1.75 -6.30
N GLN A 40 -10.15 2.84 -6.78
CA GLN A 40 -10.24 4.19 -6.20
C GLN A 40 -9.80 4.21 -4.73
N LEU A 41 -8.61 3.68 -4.48
CA LEU A 41 -8.00 3.58 -3.15
C LEU A 41 -6.63 4.25 -3.13
N VAL A 42 -6.14 4.61 -1.94
CA VAL A 42 -4.74 5.01 -1.72
C VAL A 42 -4.08 4.00 -0.81
N PHE A 43 -3.03 3.35 -1.30
CA PHE A 43 -2.18 2.45 -0.53
C PHE A 43 -0.98 3.24 -0.04
N ALA A 44 -0.61 3.09 1.23
CA ALA A 44 0.51 3.79 1.81
C ALA A 44 1.31 2.90 2.77
N LEU A 45 2.63 2.97 2.67
CA LEU A 45 3.61 2.36 3.55
C LEU A 45 4.15 3.41 4.52
N SER A 46 4.26 3.03 5.79
CA SER A 46 4.83 3.86 6.86
C SER A 46 5.72 3.04 7.79
N GLU A 47 6.31 3.75 8.76
CA GLU A 47 7.27 3.23 9.73
C GLU A 47 8.50 2.59 9.06
N PRO A 48 9.26 3.35 8.26
CA PRO A 48 10.44 2.80 7.62
C PRO A 48 11.54 2.57 8.67
N LYS A 49 12.00 1.31 8.86
CA LYS A 49 13.43 0.89 8.98
C LYS A 49 13.64 -0.52 9.56
N PRO A 50 14.49 -1.38 8.94
CA PRO A 50 15.16 -1.17 7.65
C PRO A 50 14.19 -1.19 6.46
N LEU A 51 12.97 -1.69 6.67
CA LEU A 51 11.88 -1.77 5.71
C LEU A 51 10.58 -1.24 6.36
N PRO A 52 9.55 -0.88 5.59
CA PRO A 52 8.26 -0.48 6.14
C PRO A 52 7.59 -1.60 6.95
N THR A 53 6.97 -1.23 8.07
CA THR A 53 6.28 -2.19 8.96
C THR A 53 4.77 -2.02 8.97
N VAL A 54 4.23 -1.01 8.29
CA VAL A 54 2.78 -0.78 8.24
C VAL A 54 2.34 -0.46 6.81
N LEU A 55 1.33 -1.19 6.34
CA LEU A 55 0.53 -0.85 5.18
C LEU A 55 -0.80 -0.26 5.68
N THR A 56 -1.20 0.88 5.14
CA THR A 56 -2.53 1.49 5.36
C THR A 56 -3.21 1.72 4.02
N ILE A 57 -4.52 1.44 3.95
CA ILE A 57 -5.34 1.65 2.76
C ILE A 57 -6.46 2.63 3.11
N PHE A 58 -6.56 3.70 2.33
CA PHE A 58 -7.60 4.70 2.44
C PHE A 58 -8.58 4.59 1.26
N ASN A 59 -9.84 4.93 1.50
CA ASN A 59 -10.77 5.20 0.43
C ASN A 59 -10.52 6.59 -0.17
N ALA A 60 -11.29 6.91 -1.21
CA ALA A 60 -11.17 8.18 -1.91
C ALA A 60 -11.50 9.42 -1.05
N GLN A 61 -12.19 9.26 0.08
CA GLN A 61 -12.52 10.34 1.02
C GLN A 61 -11.49 10.51 2.14
N GLY A 62 -10.45 9.65 2.18
CA GLY A 62 -9.42 9.69 3.22
C GLY A 62 -9.75 8.86 4.46
N GLU A 63 -10.84 8.10 4.43
CA GLU A 63 -11.19 7.19 5.51
C GLU A 63 -10.30 5.94 5.43
N LYS A 64 -9.73 5.55 6.58
CA LYS A 64 -8.92 4.34 6.68
C LYS A 64 -9.82 3.11 6.59
N LEU A 65 -9.67 2.33 5.53
CA LEU A 65 -10.40 1.07 5.34
C LEU A 65 -9.67 -0.12 5.94
N PHE A 66 -8.34 -0.14 5.84
CA PHE A 66 -7.53 -1.26 6.26
C PHE A 66 -6.16 -0.79 6.75
N TRP A 67 -5.58 -1.57 7.65
CA TRP A 67 -4.18 -1.48 7.99
C TRP A 67 -3.67 -2.85 8.42
N SER A 68 -2.41 -3.13 8.15
CA SER A 68 -1.75 -4.32 8.70
C SER A 68 -0.24 -4.15 8.80
N ALA A 69 0.36 -4.95 9.68
CA ALA A 69 1.76 -5.32 9.58
C ALA A 69 1.97 -6.26 8.37
N PRO A 70 3.23 -6.52 7.96
CA PRO A 70 3.52 -7.58 7.02
C PRO A 70 2.94 -8.92 7.50
N PRO A 71 2.54 -9.81 6.59
CA PRO A 71 2.27 -11.20 6.94
C PRO A 71 3.45 -11.84 7.69
N GLU A 72 3.18 -12.91 8.43
CA GLU A 72 4.21 -13.56 9.24
C GLU A 72 5.39 -14.05 8.38
N GLY A 73 6.61 -13.75 8.82
CA GLY A 73 7.85 -14.18 8.16
C GLY A 73 8.23 -13.40 6.89
N VAL A 74 7.48 -12.35 6.54
CA VAL A 74 7.81 -11.46 5.41
C VAL A 74 7.97 -10.01 5.84
N PHE A 75 8.61 -9.22 4.99
CA PHE A 75 8.72 -7.77 5.13
C PHE A 75 7.97 -7.09 4.00
N PHE A 76 7.33 -5.94 4.25
CA PHE A 76 6.89 -5.09 3.15
C PHE A 76 8.12 -4.52 2.44
N TYR A 77 8.10 -4.54 1.11
CA TYR A 77 9.21 -4.03 0.32
C TYR A 77 8.83 -2.76 -0.44
N TYR A 78 7.90 -2.85 -1.39
CA TYR A 78 7.40 -1.68 -2.13
C TYR A 78 5.99 -1.92 -2.70
N LEU A 79 5.36 -0.86 -3.20
CA LEU A 79 4.07 -0.92 -3.88
C LEU A 79 4.29 -0.88 -5.40
N THR A 80 3.47 -1.63 -6.15
CA THR A 80 3.48 -1.61 -7.62
C THR A 80 2.12 -1.98 -8.19
N PHE A 81 1.98 -2.00 -9.51
CA PHE A 81 0.76 -2.42 -10.18
C PHE A 81 0.83 -3.87 -10.66
N ASN A 82 -0.28 -4.59 -10.54
CA ASN A 82 -0.49 -5.83 -11.29
C ASN A 82 -0.93 -5.53 -12.74
N LEU A 83 -1.13 -6.58 -13.56
CA LEU A 83 -1.56 -6.46 -14.95
C LEU A 83 -2.94 -5.78 -15.11
N SER A 84 -3.77 -5.82 -14.06
CA SER A 84 -5.09 -5.18 -13.99
C SER A 84 -5.02 -3.73 -13.50
N LYS A 85 -3.81 -3.16 -13.36
CA LYS A 85 -3.54 -1.81 -12.82
C LYS A 85 -4.05 -1.60 -11.39
N GLU A 86 -4.20 -2.67 -10.62
CA GLU A 86 -4.49 -2.60 -9.20
C GLU A 86 -3.17 -2.52 -8.43
N VAL A 87 -3.14 -1.76 -7.34
CA VAL A 87 -1.98 -1.70 -6.47
C VAL A 87 -1.85 -3.02 -5.71
N VAL A 88 -0.65 -3.59 -5.76
CA VAL A 88 -0.21 -4.73 -4.98
C VAL A 88 1.00 -4.31 -4.15
N VAL A 89 1.15 -4.93 -2.99
CA VAL A 89 2.36 -4.79 -2.17
C VAL A 89 3.26 -5.99 -2.45
N VAL A 90 4.52 -5.72 -2.77
CA VAL A 90 5.55 -6.74 -2.83
C VAL A 90 6.06 -6.95 -1.42
N CYS A 91 5.98 -8.20 -0.95
CA CYS A 91 6.57 -8.63 0.30
C CYS A 91 7.79 -9.51 0.03
N SER A 92 8.84 -9.38 0.82
CA SER A 92 10.09 -10.13 0.67
C SER A 92 10.30 -11.07 1.86
N TYR A 93 10.66 -12.32 1.55
CA TYR A 93 11.09 -13.31 2.53
C TYR A 93 12.61 -13.27 2.69
N ALA A 94 13.09 -13.45 3.93
CA ALA A 94 14.53 -13.61 4.21
C ALA A 94 15.10 -14.86 3.49
N GLU A 95 14.33 -15.95 3.46
CA GLU A 95 14.68 -17.18 2.74
C GLU A 95 13.66 -17.47 1.64
N LYS A 96 14.14 -17.98 0.50
CA LYS A 96 13.31 -18.25 -0.67
C LYS A 96 12.17 -19.21 -0.33
N GLN A 97 10.94 -18.78 -0.61
CA GLN A 97 9.76 -19.64 -0.63
C GLN A 97 9.53 -20.12 -2.05
N ASN A 98 9.56 -21.44 -2.26
CA ASN A 98 9.39 -22.05 -3.58
C ASN A 98 10.33 -21.45 -4.66
N GLY A 99 11.56 -21.10 -4.29
CA GLY A 99 12.57 -20.53 -5.19
C GLY A 99 12.58 -19.00 -5.31
N TRP A 100 11.63 -18.31 -4.67
CA TRP A 100 11.43 -16.86 -4.78
C TRP A 100 11.52 -16.14 -3.43
N HIS A 101 12.20 -14.99 -3.40
CA HIS A 101 12.18 -14.11 -2.22
C HIS A 101 10.94 -13.23 -2.20
N ASP A 102 10.60 -12.67 -3.35
CA ASP A 102 9.59 -11.62 -3.44
C ASP A 102 8.27 -12.20 -3.93
N TRP A 103 7.17 -11.77 -3.33
CA TRP A 103 5.83 -12.23 -3.64
C TRP A 103 4.86 -11.04 -3.67
N PHE A 104 3.95 -11.07 -4.64
CA PHE A 104 2.84 -10.11 -4.71
C PHE A 104 1.76 -10.47 -3.69
N TYR A 105 1.30 -9.46 -2.96
CA TYR A 105 0.11 -9.52 -2.12
C TYR A 105 -0.89 -8.46 -2.56
N SER A 106 -2.17 -8.82 -2.52
CA SER A 106 -3.27 -7.87 -2.72
C SER A 106 -4.19 -7.89 -1.51
N TRP A 107 -4.82 -6.75 -1.24
CA TRP A 107 -5.88 -6.66 -0.25
C TRP A 107 -7.18 -7.26 -0.80
N ASP A 108 -7.62 -8.36 -0.17
CA ASP A 108 -8.93 -8.95 -0.40
C ASP A 108 -9.95 -8.22 0.48
N MET A 109 -10.77 -7.37 -0.14
CA MET A 109 -11.80 -6.58 0.54
C MET A 109 -12.89 -7.44 1.19
N LYS A 110 -13.15 -8.65 0.70
CA LYS A 110 -14.17 -9.55 1.27
C LYS A 110 -13.67 -10.20 2.55
N ARG A 111 -12.40 -10.58 2.57
CA ARG A 111 -11.74 -11.18 3.74
C ARG A 111 -11.13 -10.15 4.68
N ASN A 112 -11.05 -8.90 4.24
CA ASN A 112 -10.36 -7.80 4.88
C ASN A 112 -8.92 -8.19 5.31
N ALA A 113 -8.18 -8.80 4.40
CA ALA A 113 -6.84 -9.34 4.66
C ALA A 113 -5.95 -9.29 3.42
N LEU A 114 -4.63 -9.31 3.62
CA LEU A 114 -3.68 -9.49 2.54
C LEU A 114 -3.66 -10.95 2.09
N SER A 115 -3.83 -11.17 0.79
CA SER A 115 -3.74 -12.49 0.17
C SER A 115 -2.54 -12.54 -0.77
N GLN A 116 -1.73 -13.58 -0.64
CA GLN A 116 -0.62 -13.86 -1.54
C GLN A 116 -1.17 -14.24 -2.92
N LEU A 117 -0.63 -13.65 -3.98
CA LEU A 117 -1.05 -13.91 -5.35
C LEU A 117 -0.08 -14.84 -6.09
N GLY A 118 1.22 -14.56 -5.99
CA GLY A 118 2.25 -15.27 -6.74
C GLY A 118 3.63 -14.63 -6.56
N PRO A 119 4.69 -15.28 -7.06
CA PRO A 119 6.04 -14.73 -6.99
C PRO A 119 6.14 -13.42 -7.76
N ALA A 120 6.97 -12.51 -7.25
CA ALA A 120 7.42 -11.34 -7.96
C ALA A 120 8.76 -11.67 -8.61
N TYR A 121 8.80 -11.49 -9.94
CA TYR A 121 9.86 -11.87 -10.88
C TYR A 121 9.91 -13.35 -11.26
#